data_AF-A0A7C4RGV4-F1
#
_entry.id   AF-A0A7C4RGV4-F1
#
_cell.length_a   1.000
_cell.length_b   1.000
_cell.length_c   1.000
_cell.angle_alpha   90.00
_cell.angle_beta   90.00
_cell.angle_gamma   90.00
#
_symmetry.space_group_name_H-M   'P 1'
#
loop_
_entity.id
_entity.type
_entity.pdbx_description
1 polymer ?
#
loop_
_entity_poly.entity_id
_entity_poly.type
_entity_poly.pdbx_seq_one_letter_code
_entity_poly.pdbx_strand_id
1 'polypeptide(L)'
;MSRLKLYYIVVEYTSISLLLCFYLSYLSGKGLVKTELVKALTFGIISYPASVFLHTSSALNFIFAILLIFHSVSGLCLMINRRIKNSRIKTLMETAVLAVIGLYSLLIFILLEL
;
A
#
# COMPACT_ATOMS: atom_id res chain seq x y z
N MET A 1 7.29 -3.49 -24.34
CA MET A 1 6.09 -3.89 -23.53
C MET A 1 5.08 -2.76 -23.57
N SER A 2 3.77 -3.02 -23.75
CA SER A 2 2.78 -1.94 -23.74
C SER A 2 2.59 -1.41 -22.32
N ARG A 3 2.31 -0.10 -22.15
CA ARG A 3 2.06 0.54 -20.84
C ARG A 3 0.98 -0.19 -20.04
N LEU A 4 -0.09 -0.60 -20.71
CA LEU A 4 -1.18 -1.40 -20.13
C LEU A 4 -0.71 -2.74 -19.56
N LYS A 5 0.19 -3.45 -20.28
CA LYS A 5 0.75 -4.71 -19.80
C LYS A 5 1.64 -4.50 -18.58
N LEU A 6 2.43 -3.42 -18.55
CA LEU A 6 3.24 -3.06 -17.39
C LEU A 6 2.37 -2.79 -16.16
N TYR A 7 1.36 -1.92 -16.27
CA TYR A 7 0.48 -1.61 -15.14
C TYR A 7 -0.25 -2.85 -14.62
N TYR A 8 -0.70 -3.72 -15.52
CA TYR A 8 -1.34 -4.97 -15.14
C TYR A 8 -0.41 -5.88 -14.33
N ILE A 9 0.81 -6.11 -14.82
CA ILE A 9 1.83 -6.93 -14.15
C ILE A 9 2.14 -6.36 -12.76
N VAL A 10 2.36 -5.04 -12.65
CA VAL A 10 2.65 -4.41 -11.36
C VAL A 10 1.51 -4.62 -10.38
N VAL A 11 0.25 -4.43 -10.81
CA VAL A 11 -0.92 -4.67 -9.96
C VAL A 11 -0.97 -6.12 -9.48
N GLU A 12 -0.82 -7.10 -10.37
CA GLU A 12 -0.85 -8.51 -9.99
C GLU A 12 0.20 -8.86 -8.93
N TYR A 13 1.47 -8.51 -9.17
CA TYR A 13 2.54 -8.85 -8.25
C TYR A 13 2.46 -8.08 -6.92
N THR A 14 2.00 -6.84 -6.95
CA THR A 14 1.87 -6.03 -5.72
C THR A 14 0.65 -6.42 -4.88
N SER A 15 -0.42 -6.95 -5.47
CA SER A 15 -1.70 -7.18 -4.76
C SER A 15 -1.57 -8.10 -3.54
N ILE A 16 -0.95 -9.27 -3.72
CA ILE A 16 -0.85 -10.28 -2.65
C ILE A 16 0.08 -9.79 -1.55
N SER A 17 1.25 -9.28 -1.93
CA SER A 17 2.22 -8.74 -0.97
C SER A 17 1.67 -7.54 -0.20
N LEU A 18 0.95 -6.65 -0.88
CA LEU A 18 0.32 -5.49 -0.25
C LEU A 18 -0.78 -5.90 0.72
N LEU A 19 -1.61 -6.89 0.36
CA LEU A 19 -2.64 -7.42 1.25
C LEU A 19 -2.04 -8.00 2.53
N LEU A 20 -0.95 -8.76 2.41
CA LEU A 20 -0.26 -9.34 3.56
C LEU A 20 0.34 -8.24 4.46
N CYS A 21 1.04 -7.28 3.87
CA CYS A 21 1.62 -6.16 4.63
C CYS A 21 0.53 -5.33 5.30
N PHE A 22 -0.56 -5.02 4.59
CA PHE A 22 -1.71 -4.32 5.15
C PHE A 22 -2.30 -5.07 6.34
N TYR A 23 -2.51 -6.38 6.21
CA TYR A 23 -3.05 -7.21 7.28
C TYR A 23 -2.16 -7.22 8.52
N LEU A 24 -0.85 -7.39 8.34
CA LEU A 24 0.13 -7.36 9.43
C LEU A 24 0.19 -5.99 10.10
N SER A 25 0.26 -4.89 9.33
CA SER A 25 0.27 -3.52 9.87
C SER A 25 -1.03 -3.16 10.59
N TYR A 26 -2.18 -3.61 10.08
CA TYR A 26 -3.49 -3.39 10.70
C TYR A 26 -3.61 -4.16 12.01
N LEU A 27 -3.29 -5.46 12.01
CA LEU A 27 -3.38 -6.28 13.21
C LEU A 27 -2.37 -5.86 14.28
N SER A 28 -1.13 -5.56 13.91
CA SER A 28 -0.13 -5.08 14.86
C SER A 28 -0.56 -3.75 15.48
N GLY A 29 -1.10 -2.81 14.69
CA GLY A 29 -1.64 -1.55 15.22
C GLY A 29 -2.81 -1.77 16.18
N LYS A 30 -3.71 -2.71 15.88
CA LYS A 30 -4.79 -3.09 16.81
C LYS A 30 -4.28 -3.83 18.03
N GLY A 31 -3.22 -4.62 17.91
CA GLY A 31 -2.60 -5.37 19.00
C GLY A 31 -1.97 -4.47 20.06
N LEU A 32 -1.63 -3.22 19.72
CA LEU A 32 -1.17 -2.21 20.69
C LEU A 32 -2.28 -1.68 21.59
N VAL A 33 -3.54 -1.72 21.15
CA VAL A 33 -4.70 -1.14 21.86
C VAL A 33 -5.65 -2.21 22.38
N LYS A 34 -5.76 -3.35 21.68
CA LYS A 34 -6.69 -4.46 21.96
C LYS A 34 -5.94 -5.79 22.02
N THR A 35 -4.89 -5.84 22.84
CA THR A 35 -3.97 -6.98 22.96
C THR A 35 -4.68 -8.33 23.07
N GLU A 36 -5.57 -8.50 24.05
CA GLU A 36 -6.18 -9.81 24.32
C GLU A 36 -7.06 -10.29 23.16
N LEU A 37 -7.80 -9.39 22.51
CA LEU A 37 -8.62 -9.72 21.36
C LEU A 37 -7.75 -10.18 20.17
N VAL A 38 -6.70 -9.43 19.84
CA VAL A 38 -5.82 -9.74 18.72
C VAL A 38 -5.04 -11.03 18.98
N LYS A 39 -4.58 -11.22 20.22
CA LYS A 39 -3.93 -12.46 20.64
C LYS A 39 -4.85 -13.67 20.48
N ALA A 40 -6.13 -13.56 20.89
CA ALA A 40 -7.10 -14.64 20.72
C ALA A 40 -7.38 -14.94 19.23
N LEU A 41 -7.62 -13.91 18.41
CA LEU A 41 -7.91 -14.06 16.98
C LEU A 41 -6.74 -14.63 16.17
N THR A 42 -5.51 -14.40 16.63
CA THR A 42 -4.29 -14.90 16.00
C THR A 42 -3.75 -16.16 16.67
N PHE A 43 -4.53 -16.81 17.54
CA PHE A 43 -4.14 -18.00 18.29
C PHE A 43 -2.80 -17.85 19.05
N GLY A 44 -2.53 -16.64 19.55
CA GLY A 44 -1.33 -16.30 20.28
C GLY A 44 -0.15 -15.83 19.43
N ILE A 45 -0.24 -15.86 18.10
CA ILE A 45 0.86 -15.46 17.20
C ILE A 45 1.20 -13.97 17.37
N ILE A 46 0.18 -13.10 17.39
CA ILE A 46 0.36 -11.66 17.57
C ILE A 46 0.07 -11.29 19.02
N SER A 47 1.12 -11.32 19.83
CA SER A 47 1.14 -10.78 21.20
C SER A 47 1.46 -9.28 21.20
N TYR A 48 1.38 -8.62 22.36
CA TYR A 48 1.77 -7.20 22.47
C TYR A 48 3.22 -6.93 22.03
N PRO A 49 4.25 -7.69 22.48
CA PRO A 49 5.62 -7.50 21.98
C PRO A 49 5.75 -7.69 20.47
N ALA A 50 5.06 -8.70 19.91
CA ALA A 50 5.04 -8.91 18.46
C ALA A 50 4.35 -7.75 17.72
N SER A 51 3.31 -7.18 18.32
CA SER A 51 2.60 -6.02 17.79
C SER A 51 3.50 -4.79 17.75
N VAL A 52 4.23 -4.53 18.84
CA VAL A 52 5.24 -3.45 18.87
C VAL A 52 6.27 -3.68 17.76
N PHE A 53 6.91 -4.86 17.73
CA PHE A 53 7.94 -5.18 16.76
C PHE A 53 7.47 -5.03 15.30
N LEU A 54 6.30 -5.57 14.97
CA LEU A 54 5.75 -5.50 13.61
C LEU A 54 5.32 -4.08 13.24
N HIS A 55 4.67 -3.35 14.14
CA HIS A 55 4.11 -2.04 13.83
C HIS A 55 5.18 -0.95 13.70
N THR A 56 6.24 -1.05 14.51
CA THR A 56 7.35 -0.08 14.48
C THR A 56 8.49 -0.51 13.55
N SER A 57 8.43 -1.71 12.97
CA SER A 57 9.45 -2.20 12.04
C SER A 57 9.53 -1.31 10.80
N SER A 58 10.63 -0.57 10.66
CA SER A 58 10.92 0.27 9.49
C SER A 58 10.87 -0.53 8.19
N ALA A 59 11.39 -1.76 8.18
CA ALA A 59 11.40 -2.60 6.98
C ALA A 59 9.97 -2.89 6.47
N LEU A 60 9.07 -3.36 7.34
CA LEU A 60 7.67 -3.59 6.99
C LEU A 60 6.98 -2.31 6.50
N ASN A 61 7.21 -1.17 7.17
CA ASN A 61 6.60 0.10 6.80
C ASN A 61 7.11 0.61 5.43
N PHE A 62 8.41 0.49 5.14
CA PHE A 62 8.98 0.81 3.83
C PHE A 62 8.44 -0.10 2.73
N ILE A 63 8.41 -1.43 2.96
CA ILE A 63 7.89 -2.39 1.99
C ILE A 63 6.41 -2.09 1.71
N PHE A 64 5.60 -1.87 2.76
CA PHE A 64 4.20 -1.51 2.62
C PHE A 64 4.01 -0.22 1.80
N ALA A 65 4.77 0.84 2.11
CA ALA A 65 4.71 2.11 1.40
C ALA A 65 5.05 1.96 -0.09
N ILE A 66 6.16 1.28 -0.40
CA ILE A 66 6.59 1.02 -1.78
C ILE A 66 5.51 0.25 -2.54
N LEU A 67 5.01 -0.86 -1.96
CA LEU A 67 3.95 -1.66 -2.58
C LEU A 67 2.69 -0.84 -2.83
N LEU A 68 2.26 -0.04 -1.85
CA LEU A 68 1.06 0.78 -1.95
C LEU A 68 1.19 1.84 -3.06
N ILE A 69 2.34 2.49 -3.17
CA ILE A 69 2.63 3.50 -4.20
C ILE A 69 2.57 2.86 -5.60
N PHE A 70 3.31 1.78 -5.82
CA PHE A 70 3.34 1.10 -7.12
C PHE A 70 1.97 0.52 -7.50
N HIS A 71 1.28 -0.10 -6.55
CA HIS A 71 -0.06 -0.64 -6.75
C HIS A 71 -1.06 0.45 -7.11
N SER A 72 -1.06 1.57 -6.38
CA SER A 72 -2.02 2.66 -6.59
C SER A 72 -1.81 3.37 -7.94
N VAL A 73 -0.56 3.71 -8.27
CA VAL A 73 -0.25 4.34 -9.57
C VAL A 73 -0.64 3.40 -10.71
N SER A 74 -0.24 2.14 -10.64
CA SER A 74 -0.49 1.17 -11.72
C SER A 74 -1.98 0.84 -11.84
N GLY A 75 -2.68 0.61 -10.73
CA GLY A 75 -4.10 0.28 -10.70
C GLY A 75 -4.97 1.41 -11.24
N LEU A 76 -4.75 2.65 -10.77
CA LEU A 76 -5.51 3.80 -11.23
C LEU A 76 -5.22 4.13 -12.70
N CYS A 77 -3.95 4.14 -13.11
CA CYS A 77 -3.59 4.37 -14.51
C CYS A 77 -4.10 3.25 -15.44
N LEU A 78 -4.13 2.00 -14.98
CA LEU A 78 -4.73 0.88 -15.72
C LEU A 78 -6.22 1.11 -15.94
N MET A 79 -6.96 1.50 -14.90
CA MET A 79 -8.40 1.80 -14.97
C MET A 79 -8.68 2.96 -15.93
N ILE A 80 -7.93 4.06 -15.82
CA ILE A 80 -8.01 5.21 -16.72
C ILE A 80 -7.81 4.77 -18.17
N ASN A 81 -6.75 3.98 -18.43
CA ASN A 81 -6.43 3.53 -19.78
C ASN A 81 -7.48 2.60 -20.39
N ARG A 82 -8.18 1.79 -19.57
CA ARG A 82 -9.24 0.89 -20.02
C ARG A 82 -10.58 1.57 -20.27
N ARG A 83 -10.90 2.63 -19.52
CA ARG A 83 -12.24 3.25 -19.54
C ARG A 83 -12.31 4.56 -20.31
N ILE A 84 -11.22 5.33 -20.40
CA ILE A 84 -11.23 6.68 -20.98
C ILE A 84 -10.64 6.66 -22.37
N LYS A 85 -11.48 6.98 -23.36
CA LYS A 85 -11.09 7.05 -24.77
C LYS A 85 -10.47 8.39 -25.17
N ASN A 86 -10.91 9.50 -24.55
CA ASN A 86 -10.38 10.83 -24.84
C ASN A 86 -8.95 10.99 -24.30
N SER A 87 -8.00 11.24 -25.21
CA SER A 87 -6.58 11.33 -24.85
C SER A 87 -6.26 12.50 -23.91
N ARG A 88 -6.93 13.65 -24.02
CA ARG A 88 -6.66 14.81 -23.15
C ARG A 88 -7.11 14.54 -21.71
N ILE A 89 -8.30 13.96 -21.55
CA ILE A 89 -8.84 13.58 -20.24
C ILE A 89 -7.98 12.50 -19.60
N LYS A 90 -7.54 11.51 -20.38
CA LYS A 90 -6.62 10.46 -19.93
C LYS A 90 -5.35 11.08 -19.35
N THR A 91 -4.67 11.95 -20.10
CA THR A 91 -3.45 12.60 -19.62
C THR A 91 -3.70 13.42 -18.36
N LEU A 92 -4.78 14.21 -18.31
CA LEU A 92 -5.13 14.99 -17.12
C LEU A 92 -5.31 14.10 -15.89
N MET A 93 -6.02 12.97 -16.02
CA MET A 93 -6.25 12.06 -14.92
C MET A 93 -5.00 11.29 -14.50
N GLU A 94 -4.17 10.86 -15.44
CA GLU A 94 -2.87 10.24 -15.13
C GLU A 94 -1.97 11.22 -14.35
N THR A 95 -1.91 12.49 -14.77
CA THR A 95 -1.18 13.54 -14.06
C THR A 95 -1.74 13.77 -12.67
N ALA A 96 -3.08 13.80 -12.52
CA ALA A 96 -3.71 13.96 -11.20
C ALA A 96 -3.39 12.78 -10.27
N VAL A 97 -3.38 11.54 -10.78
CA VAL A 97 -2.97 10.35 -10.02
C VAL A 97 -1.52 10.50 -9.56
N LEU A 98 -0.61 10.87 -10.45
CA LEU A 98 0.80 11.07 -10.09
C LEU A 98 0.98 12.18 -9.05
N ALA A 99 0.24 13.29 -9.17
CA ALA A 99 0.31 14.38 -8.20
C ALA A 99 -0.19 13.94 -6.80
N VAL A 100 -1.33 13.27 -6.73
CA VAL A 100 -1.92 12.80 -5.46
C VAL A 100 -1.04 11.74 -4.80
N ILE A 101 -0.61 10.71 -5.55
CA ILE A 101 0.24 9.66 -5.00
C ILE A 101 1.64 10.20 -4.68
N GLY A 102 2.16 11.14 -5.47
CA GLY A 102 3.43 11.83 -5.19
C GLY A 102 3.38 12.60 -3.88
N LEU A 103 2.33 13.39 -3.65
CA LEU A 103 2.12 14.10 -2.38
C LEU A 103 1.98 13.13 -1.21
N TYR A 104 1.20 12.06 -1.37
CA TYR A 104 1.06 11.02 -0.34
C TYR A 104 2.39 10.35 -0.02
N SER A 105 3.22 10.07 -1.03
CA SER A 105 4.54 9.48 -0.87
C SER A 105 5.48 10.40 -0.09
N LEU A 106 5.44 11.71 -0.38
CA LEU A 106 6.20 12.71 0.36
C LEU A 106 5.82 12.73 1.84
N LEU A 107 4.51 12.69 2.15
CA LEU A 107 4.02 12.65 3.52
C LEU A 107 4.50 11.39 4.26
N ILE A 108 4.42 10.21 3.61
CA ILE A 108 4.94 8.97 4.21
C ILE A 108 6.43 9.09 4.49
N PHE A 109 7.21 9.62 3.53
CA PHE A 109 8.64 9.73 3.66
C PHE A 109 9.03 10.61 4.85
N ILE A 110 8.38 11.77 5.01
CA ILE A 110 8.57 12.66 6.16
C ILE A 110 8.24 11.94 7.47
N LEU A 111 7.15 11.16 7.52
CA LEU A 111 6.74 10.42 8.71
C LEU A 111 7.64 9.20 9.03
N LEU A 112 8.39 8.69 8.06
CA LEU A 112 9.34 7.59 8.26
C LEU A 112 10.73 8.06 8.70
N GLU A 113 11.10 9.30 8.37
CA GLU A 113 12.39 9.90 8.74
C GLU A 113 12.36 10.74 10.03
N LEU A 114 11.18 11.09 10.55
CA LEU A 114 10.96 11.70 11.87
C LEU A 114 10.74 10.64 12.95
#